data_AF-F9XAM9-F1
#
_entry.id   AF-F9XAM9-F1
#
_cell.length_a   1.000
_cell.length_b   1.000
_cell.length_c   1.000
_cell.angle_alpha   90.00
_cell.angle_beta   90.00
_cell.angle_gamma   90.00
#
_symmetry.space_group_name_H-M   'P 1'
#
loop_
_entity.id
_entity.type
_entity.pdbx_description
1 polymer ?
#
loop_
_entity_poly.entity_id
_entity_poly.type
_entity_poly.pdbx_seq_one_letter_code
_entity_poly.pdbx_strand_id
1 'polypeptide(L)'
;MSGVAAGMAELAISDRLSEHAVKGTVGEAYFDDKTVKLYDFAFGPTSVKARDLDDEAWTEVVTMIGLVDLEASRAAPASATARDLQLSMTAGRVGLLRERLAGAKQALMMIPALEEAVVKAEKDWVEIGKKNWWEVDRDEVARLKLVLGVKRAALAAAASAVPNCKRQLDTFAERVKELRALRAEQRMSEDKNSVDFLWREVMEWRESMVSLLLASLEDDRVFD
;
A
#
# COMPACT_ATOMS: atom_id res chain seq x y z
N MET A 1 11.60 5.69 16.95
CA MET A 1 10.87 4.55 16.36
C MET A 1 9.56 4.35 17.11
N SER A 2 8.59 5.26 16.93
CA SER A 2 7.20 5.04 17.38
C SER A 2 6.39 4.75 16.11
N GLY A 3 6.54 3.54 15.59
CA GLY A 3 5.83 3.09 14.40
C GLY A 3 4.35 2.86 14.69
N VAL A 4 3.55 2.80 13.62
CA VAL A 4 2.10 2.50 13.60
C VAL A 4 1.73 1.31 14.51
N ALA A 5 2.65 0.38 14.73
CA ALA A 5 2.57 -0.72 15.70
C ALA A 5 2.20 -0.30 17.14
N ALA A 6 2.65 0.87 17.62
CA ALA A 6 2.29 1.37 18.95
C ALA A 6 0.83 1.83 19.04
N GLY A 7 0.20 2.19 17.91
CA GLY A 7 -1.23 2.53 17.81
C GLY A 7 -2.14 1.34 17.49
N MET A 8 -1.57 0.15 17.22
CA MET A 8 -2.33 -1.06 16.87
C MET A 8 -2.82 -1.84 18.09
N ALA A 9 -2.29 -1.55 19.29
CA ALA A 9 -2.54 -2.32 20.50
C ALA A 9 -3.95 -2.15 21.10
N GLU A 10 -4.74 -1.15 20.69
CA GLU A 10 -5.98 -0.79 21.41
C GLU A 10 -7.30 -0.99 20.67
N LEU A 11 -7.31 -1.34 19.38
CA LEU A 11 -8.57 -1.31 18.62
C LEU A 11 -9.09 -2.71 18.30
N ALA A 12 -9.84 -3.28 19.24
CA ALA A 12 -10.72 -4.40 18.99
C ALA A 12 -11.89 -3.95 18.11
N ILE A 13 -11.74 -4.03 16.78
CA ILE A 13 -12.92 -4.18 15.91
C ILE A 13 -13.28 -5.65 15.96
N SER A 14 -13.80 -6.03 17.12
CA SER A 14 -14.44 -7.30 17.40
C SER A 14 -15.86 -6.97 17.88
N ASP A 15 -16.56 -6.10 17.14
CA ASP A 15 -17.97 -5.86 17.42
C ASP A 15 -18.79 -6.60 16.38
N ARG A 16 -19.67 -7.51 16.84
CA ARG A 16 -20.58 -8.30 15.99
C ARG A 16 -21.41 -7.43 15.04
N LEU A 17 -21.56 -6.15 15.40
CA LEU A 17 -22.26 -5.13 14.62
C LEU A 17 -21.54 -4.81 13.30
N SER A 18 -20.21 -4.73 13.31
CA SER A 18 -19.42 -4.41 12.10
C SER A 18 -19.40 -5.58 11.13
N GLU A 19 -19.36 -6.81 11.67
CA GLU A 19 -19.51 -8.03 10.88
C GLU A 19 -20.89 -8.07 10.19
N HIS A 20 -21.97 -7.82 10.93
CA HIS A 20 -23.33 -7.82 10.39
C HIS A 20 -23.53 -6.70 9.36
N ALA A 21 -23.00 -5.50 9.61
CA ALA A 21 -23.11 -4.37 8.68
C ALA A 21 -22.34 -4.63 7.37
N VAL A 22 -21.13 -5.19 7.44
CA VAL A 22 -20.35 -5.54 6.25
C VAL A 22 -20.97 -6.71 5.50
N LYS A 23 -21.45 -7.75 6.19
CA LYS A 23 -22.21 -8.86 5.57
C LYS A 23 -23.48 -8.36 4.88
N GLY A 24 -24.20 -7.42 5.49
CA GLY A 24 -25.36 -6.77 4.87
C GLY A 24 -25.01 -5.93 3.64
N THR A 25 -23.78 -5.42 3.56
CA THR A 25 -23.28 -4.57 2.47
C THR A 25 -22.74 -5.39 1.29
N VAL A 26 -21.92 -6.41 1.57
CA VAL A 26 -21.26 -7.24 0.55
C VAL A 26 -22.11 -8.46 0.16
N GLY A 27 -23.05 -8.85 1.03
CA GLY A 27 -23.86 -10.05 0.93
C GLY A 27 -23.23 -11.22 1.69
N GLU A 28 -24.04 -11.92 2.50
CA GLU A 28 -23.56 -13.09 3.27
C GLU A 28 -22.96 -14.17 2.37
N ALA A 29 -23.57 -14.39 1.19
CA ALA A 29 -23.10 -15.35 0.19
C ALA A 29 -21.68 -15.07 -0.33
N TYR A 30 -21.17 -13.84 -0.20
CA TYR A 30 -19.78 -13.53 -0.55
C TYR A 30 -18.79 -14.28 0.36
N PHE A 31 -19.19 -14.63 1.59
CA PHE A 31 -18.33 -15.26 2.59
C PHE A 31 -18.45 -16.79 2.61
N ASP A 32 -19.48 -17.37 1.99
CA ASP A 32 -19.79 -18.81 2.07
C ASP A 32 -18.68 -19.71 1.50
N ASP A 33 -17.89 -19.19 0.56
CA ASP A 33 -16.80 -19.90 -0.13
C ASP A 33 -15.40 -19.36 0.22
N LYS A 34 -15.30 -18.43 1.17
CA LYS A 34 -14.05 -17.72 1.46
C LYS A 34 -13.19 -18.42 2.50
N THR A 35 -11.89 -18.15 2.43
CA THR A 35 -10.93 -18.72 3.36
C THR A 35 -11.21 -18.26 4.79
N VAL A 36 -11.03 -19.15 5.78
CA VAL A 36 -11.08 -18.79 7.21
C VAL A 36 -10.11 -17.65 7.52
N LYS A 37 -8.96 -17.61 6.82
CA LYS A 37 -7.98 -16.52 6.90
C LYS A 37 -8.55 -15.15 6.52
N LEU A 38 -9.34 -15.06 5.44
CA LEU A 38 -10.00 -13.81 5.05
C LEU A 38 -10.94 -13.34 6.15
N TYR A 39 -11.75 -14.25 6.68
CA TYR A 39 -12.70 -13.95 7.74
C TYR A 39 -12.00 -13.49 9.01
N ASP A 40 -10.95 -14.21 9.42
CA ASP A 40 -10.13 -13.86 10.58
C ASP A 40 -9.47 -12.49 10.37
N PHE A 41 -8.93 -12.20 9.19
CA PHE A 41 -8.35 -10.89 8.88
C PHE A 41 -9.40 -9.77 8.88
N ALA A 42 -10.59 -10.02 8.32
CA ALA A 42 -11.67 -9.05 8.22
C ALA A 42 -12.34 -8.73 9.58
N PHE A 43 -12.49 -9.73 10.45
CA PHE A 43 -13.37 -9.65 11.63
C PHE A 43 -12.76 -10.16 12.95
N GLY A 44 -11.63 -10.88 12.92
CA GLY A 44 -10.94 -11.33 14.13
C GLY A 44 -10.27 -10.22 14.98
N PRO A 45 -9.64 -10.56 16.12
CA PRO A 45 -8.88 -9.62 16.93
C PRO A 45 -7.56 -9.18 16.27
N THR A 46 -7.23 -7.89 16.45
CA THR A 46 -6.18 -7.12 15.75
C THR A 46 -4.74 -7.62 15.98
N SER A 47 -4.51 -8.36 17.07
CA SER A 47 -3.21 -8.90 17.46
C SER A 47 -2.65 -10.01 16.55
N VAL A 48 -3.41 -10.42 15.51
CA VAL A 48 -3.05 -11.52 14.61
C VAL A 48 -2.72 -11.04 13.17
N LYS A 49 -2.82 -9.75 12.85
CA LYS A 49 -3.32 -9.34 11.53
C LYS A 49 -2.40 -8.55 10.58
N ALA A 50 -1.15 -8.93 10.39
CA ALA A 50 -0.38 -8.25 9.33
C ALA A 50 0.64 -9.13 8.60
N ARG A 51 1.27 -10.08 9.29
CA ARG A 51 2.44 -10.78 8.75
C ARG A 51 2.11 -11.96 7.83
N ASP A 52 0.86 -12.45 7.84
CA ASP A 52 0.52 -13.78 7.32
C ASP A 52 -0.57 -13.79 6.21
N LEU A 53 -0.88 -12.65 5.59
CA LEU A 53 -1.73 -12.66 4.39
C LEU A 53 -0.93 -13.18 3.20
N ASP A 54 -1.31 -14.34 2.68
CA ASP A 54 -0.83 -14.82 1.38
C ASP A 54 -1.42 -14.00 0.22
N ASP A 55 -0.93 -14.24 -1.00
CA ASP A 55 -1.31 -13.47 -2.18
C ASP A 55 -2.81 -13.53 -2.48
N GLU A 56 -3.42 -14.68 -2.25
CA GLU A 56 -4.84 -14.93 -2.43
C GLU A 56 -5.65 -14.15 -1.39
N ALA A 57 -5.37 -14.34 -0.09
CA ALA A 57 -6.08 -13.65 0.98
C ALA A 57 -5.94 -12.13 0.88
N TRP A 58 -4.78 -11.62 0.48
CA TRP A 58 -4.60 -10.19 0.21
C TRP A 58 -5.53 -9.67 -0.88
N THR A 59 -5.61 -10.42 -1.98
CA THR A 59 -6.45 -10.06 -3.12
C THR A 59 -7.92 -10.07 -2.71
N GLU A 60 -8.34 -11.07 -1.95
CA GLU A 60 -9.71 -11.16 -1.41
C GLU A 60 -10.04 -9.98 -0.49
N VAL A 61 -9.12 -9.55 0.40
CA VAL A 61 -9.34 -8.37 1.25
C VAL A 61 -9.47 -7.11 0.42
N VAL A 62 -8.58 -6.89 -0.57
CA VAL A 62 -8.64 -5.71 -1.45
C VAL A 62 -9.93 -5.70 -2.27
N THR A 63 -10.38 -6.84 -2.78
CA THR A 63 -11.66 -6.99 -3.46
C THR A 63 -12.83 -6.66 -2.54
N MET A 64 -12.83 -7.17 -1.32
CA MET A 64 -13.86 -6.87 -0.32
C MET A 64 -13.93 -5.37 0.00
N ILE A 65 -12.79 -4.70 0.18
CA ILE A 65 -12.74 -3.23 0.34
C ILE A 65 -13.34 -2.54 -0.88
N GLY A 66 -13.04 -3.01 -2.10
CA GLY A 66 -13.61 -2.44 -3.32
C GLY A 66 -15.13 -2.57 -3.41
N LEU A 67 -15.69 -3.72 -2.97
CA LEU A 67 -17.13 -3.94 -2.90
C LEU A 67 -17.78 -3.03 -1.85
N VAL A 68 -17.15 -2.90 -0.67
CA VAL A 68 -17.60 -1.98 0.37
C VAL A 68 -17.54 -0.52 -0.08
N ASP A 69 -16.46 -0.10 -0.76
CA ASP A 69 -16.33 1.26 -1.31
C ASP A 69 -17.49 1.57 -2.28
N LEU A 70 -17.84 0.62 -3.15
CA LEU A 70 -18.94 0.75 -4.11
C LEU A 70 -20.30 0.87 -3.41
N GLU A 71 -20.61 -0.06 -2.50
CA GLU A 71 -21.92 -0.09 -1.87
C GLU A 71 -22.08 1.02 -0.82
N ALA A 72 -21.03 1.37 -0.07
CA ALA A 72 -21.06 2.54 0.82
C ALA A 72 -21.31 3.83 0.03
N SER A 73 -20.78 3.94 -1.19
CA SER A 73 -21.06 5.10 -2.05
C SER A 73 -22.51 5.11 -2.55
N ARG A 74 -23.09 3.94 -2.82
CA ARG A 74 -24.48 3.79 -3.27
C ARG A 74 -25.50 4.01 -2.15
N ALA A 75 -25.20 3.51 -0.96
CA ALA A 75 -26.06 3.52 0.22
C ALA A 75 -25.81 4.74 1.13
N ALA A 76 -25.06 5.73 0.65
CA ALA A 76 -24.76 6.94 1.41
C ALA A 76 -26.06 7.66 1.85
N PRO A 77 -26.19 8.00 3.14
CA PRO A 77 -27.30 8.80 3.63
C PRO A 77 -27.42 10.14 2.92
N ALA A 78 -28.63 10.65 2.75
CA ALA A 78 -28.85 11.99 2.18
C ALA A 78 -28.23 13.11 3.03
N SER A 79 -28.01 12.85 4.32
CA SER A 79 -27.32 13.72 5.27
C SER A 79 -25.79 13.73 5.10
N ALA A 80 -25.21 12.79 4.35
CA ALA A 80 -23.77 12.64 4.22
C ALA A 80 -23.11 13.83 3.52
N THR A 81 -22.13 14.42 4.16
CA THR A 81 -21.32 15.52 3.62
C THR A 81 -20.21 14.98 2.71
N ALA A 82 -19.61 15.86 1.90
CA ALA A 82 -18.44 15.49 1.09
C ALA A 82 -17.26 14.97 1.94
N ARG A 83 -17.13 15.44 3.18
CA ARG A 83 -16.12 14.94 4.14
C ARG A 83 -16.46 13.53 4.60
N ASP A 84 -17.73 13.21 4.78
CA ASP A 84 -18.18 11.87 5.17
C ASP A 84 -17.94 10.87 4.04
N LEU A 85 -18.02 11.28 2.78
CA LEU A 85 -17.76 10.41 1.63
C LEU A 85 -16.26 10.22 1.34
N GLN A 86 -15.38 10.92 2.05
CA GLN A 86 -13.94 10.88 1.76
C GLN A 86 -13.32 9.55 2.18
N LEU A 87 -12.67 8.87 1.23
CA LEU A 87 -11.87 7.68 1.49
C LEU A 87 -10.41 8.06 1.74
N SER A 88 -9.72 7.32 2.61
CA SER A 88 -8.27 7.49 2.79
C SER A 88 -7.50 7.08 1.55
N MET A 89 -7.91 5.98 0.94
CA MET A 89 -7.24 5.36 -0.18
C MET A 89 -8.12 4.29 -0.80
N THR A 90 -8.36 4.30 -2.11
CA THR A 90 -9.18 3.28 -2.78
C THR A 90 -8.50 1.91 -2.80
N ALA A 91 -9.30 0.84 -2.94
CA ALA A 91 -8.78 -0.53 -3.10
C ALA A 91 -7.68 -0.64 -4.19
N GLY A 92 -7.90 -0.01 -5.35
CA GLY A 92 -6.91 0.01 -6.43
C GLY A 92 -5.59 0.70 -6.05
N ARG A 93 -5.65 1.72 -5.18
CA ARG A 93 -4.45 2.41 -4.71
C ARG A 93 -3.68 1.59 -3.67
N VAL A 94 -4.37 0.80 -2.84
CA VAL A 94 -3.74 -0.22 -1.97
C VAL A 94 -2.98 -1.25 -2.82
N GLY A 95 -3.62 -1.78 -3.87
CA GLY A 95 -3.00 -2.75 -4.79
C GLY A 95 -1.73 -2.19 -5.44
N LEU A 96 -1.78 -0.95 -5.93
CA LEU A 96 -0.62 -0.28 -6.52
C LEU A 96 0.55 -0.12 -5.54
N LEU A 97 0.29 0.11 -4.24
CA LEU A 97 1.36 0.19 -3.24
C LEU A 97 2.05 -1.16 -3.04
N ARG A 98 1.29 -2.26 -3.04
CA ARG A 98 1.86 -3.62 -3.00
C ARG A 98 2.73 -3.90 -4.22
N GLU A 99 2.26 -3.54 -5.41
CA GLU A 99 3.06 -3.69 -6.65
C GLU A 99 4.35 -2.86 -6.61
N ARG A 100 4.27 -1.62 -6.10
CA ARG A 100 5.45 -0.76 -5.92
C ARG A 100 6.44 -1.34 -4.93
N LEU A 101 5.97 -1.94 -3.86
CA LEU A 101 6.81 -2.65 -2.88
C LEU A 101 7.53 -3.84 -3.53
N ALA A 102 6.80 -4.66 -4.29
CA ALA A 102 7.39 -5.77 -5.05
C ALA A 102 8.45 -5.28 -6.06
N GLY A 103 8.15 -4.21 -6.79
CA GLY A 103 9.09 -3.57 -7.71
C GLY A 103 10.31 -2.99 -7.01
N ALA A 104 10.15 -2.40 -5.82
CA ALA A 104 11.26 -1.88 -5.01
C ALA A 104 12.18 -3.00 -4.51
N LYS A 105 11.63 -4.15 -4.11
CA LYS A 105 12.42 -5.35 -3.77
C LYS A 105 13.21 -5.85 -4.96
N GLN A 106 12.58 -5.97 -6.12
CA GLN A 106 13.26 -6.40 -7.33
C GLN A 106 14.39 -5.43 -7.72
N ALA A 107 14.13 -4.12 -7.62
CA ALA A 107 15.13 -3.09 -7.88
C ALA A 107 16.33 -3.20 -6.92
N LEU A 108 16.07 -3.42 -5.62
CA LEU A 108 17.10 -3.64 -4.60
C LEU A 108 18.00 -4.84 -4.94
N MET A 109 17.39 -5.97 -5.36
CA MET A 109 18.13 -7.17 -5.78
C MET A 109 19.01 -6.94 -7.02
N MET A 110 18.65 -5.97 -7.87
CA MET A 110 19.40 -5.63 -9.08
C MET A 110 20.57 -4.67 -8.83
N ILE A 111 20.65 -4.02 -7.66
CA ILE A 111 21.69 -3.02 -7.36
C ILE A 111 23.11 -3.56 -7.60
N PRO A 112 23.52 -4.74 -7.09
CA PRO A 112 24.89 -5.22 -7.30
C PRO A 112 25.25 -5.37 -8.79
N ALA A 113 24.33 -5.91 -9.59
CA ALA A 113 24.53 -6.06 -11.03
C ALA A 113 24.59 -4.70 -11.75
N LEU A 114 23.80 -3.72 -11.30
CA LEU A 114 23.82 -2.36 -11.83
C LEU A 114 25.12 -1.63 -11.47
N GLU A 115 25.63 -1.82 -10.25
CA GLU A 115 26.92 -1.29 -9.81
C GLU A 115 28.07 -1.84 -10.65
N GLU A 116 28.13 -3.16 -10.85
CA GLU A 116 29.12 -3.80 -11.73
C GLU A 116 29.02 -3.27 -13.16
N ALA A 117 27.79 -3.08 -13.67
CA ALA A 117 27.57 -2.54 -15.00
C ALA A 117 28.06 -1.09 -15.12
N VAL A 118 27.86 -0.26 -14.10
CA VAL A 118 28.38 1.12 -14.04
C VAL A 118 29.90 1.10 -14.00
N VAL A 119 30.52 0.33 -13.10
CA VAL A 119 31.98 0.22 -13.00
C VAL A 119 32.60 -0.21 -14.33
N LYS A 120 31.99 -1.17 -15.03
CA LYS A 120 32.46 -1.58 -16.37
C LYS A 120 32.37 -0.43 -17.38
N ALA A 121 31.24 0.28 -17.42
CA ALA A 121 31.07 1.41 -18.34
C ALA A 121 32.00 2.59 -18.02
N GLU A 122 32.32 2.81 -16.74
CA GLU A 122 33.29 3.80 -16.31
C GLU A 122 34.71 3.43 -16.75
N LYS A 123 35.08 2.14 -16.65
CA LYS A 123 36.36 1.66 -17.19
C LYS A 123 36.44 1.90 -18.70
N ASP A 124 35.40 1.53 -19.46
CA ASP A 124 35.37 1.76 -20.91
C ASP A 124 35.49 3.27 -21.26
N TRP A 125 34.82 4.13 -20.47
CA TRP A 125 34.90 5.59 -20.61
C TRP A 125 36.29 6.16 -20.26
N VAL A 126 36.96 5.61 -19.25
CA VAL A 126 38.32 6.04 -18.88
C VAL A 126 39.34 5.57 -19.92
N GLU A 127 39.21 4.33 -20.44
CA GLU A 127 40.11 3.80 -21.46
C GLU A 127 40.03 4.60 -22.76
N ILE A 128 38.84 5.02 -23.21
CA ILE A 128 38.75 5.88 -24.40
C ILE A 128 39.37 7.26 -24.16
N GLY A 129 39.32 7.78 -22.93
CA GLY A 129 39.96 9.04 -22.55
C GLY A 129 41.50 9.00 -22.53
N LYS A 130 42.11 7.81 -22.52
CA LYS A 130 43.57 7.63 -22.62
C LYS A 130 44.09 7.62 -24.06
N LYS A 131 43.22 7.41 -25.05
CA LYS A 131 43.59 7.40 -26.46
C LYS A 131 43.85 8.83 -26.97
N ASN A 132 44.66 8.95 -28.00
CA ASN A 132 44.86 10.25 -28.65
C ASN A 132 43.61 10.69 -29.41
N TRP A 133 43.38 11.99 -29.57
CA TRP A 133 42.15 12.51 -30.20
C TRP A 133 41.95 12.05 -31.66
N TRP A 134 43.02 11.65 -32.36
CA TRP A 134 42.97 11.10 -33.72
C TRP A 134 42.70 9.58 -33.77
N GLU A 135 42.77 8.88 -32.64
CA GLU A 135 42.48 7.45 -32.48
C GLU A 135 41.04 7.18 -32.01
N VAL A 136 40.28 8.25 -31.74
CA VAL A 136 38.97 8.19 -31.10
C VAL A 136 37.87 8.52 -32.10
N ASP A 137 36.98 7.55 -32.32
CA ASP A 137 35.75 7.78 -33.07
C ASP A 137 34.76 8.60 -32.22
N ARG A 138 34.26 9.70 -32.78
CA ARG A 138 33.29 10.58 -32.12
C ARG A 138 31.98 9.87 -31.81
N ASP A 139 31.57 8.95 -32.68
CA ASP A 139 30.33 8.18 -32.49
C ASP A 139 30.49 7.16 -31.36
N GLU A 140 31.68 6.57 -31.22
CA GLU A 140 32.04 5.68 -30.10
C GLU A 140 32.00 6.45 -28.76
N VAL A 141 32.57 7.66 -28.71
CA VAL A 141 32.49 8.53 -27.51
C VAL A 141 31.06 8.88 -27.16
N ALA A 142 30.25 9.28 -28.14
CA ALA A 142 28.84 9.60 -27.89
C ALA A 142 28.08 8.39 -27.32
N ARG A 143 28.32 7.20 -27.88
CA ARG A 143 27.73 5.95 -27.42
C ARG A 143 28.15 5.60 -25.99
N LEU A 144 29.44 5.66 -25.67
CA LEU A 144 29.93 5.34 -24.32
C LEU A 144 29.38 6.31 -23.27
N LYS A 145 29.32 7.61 -23.59
CA LYS A 145 28.71 8.63 -22.72
C LYS A 145 27.23 8.32 -22.44
N LEU A 146 26.48 7.97 -23.47
CA LEU A 146 25.07 7.58 -23.35
C LEU A 146 24.92 6.33 -22.49
N VAL A 147 25.70 5.28 -22.76
CA VAL A 147 25.66 4.01 -22.02
C VAL A 147 25.97 4.23 -20.54
N LEU A 148 27.00 5.01 -20.22
CA LEU A 148 27.34 5.35 -18.85
C LEU A 148 26.21 6.14 -18.16
N GLY A 149 25.63 7.11 -18.86
CA GLY A 149 24.49 7.89 -18.36
C GLY A 149 23.28 7.02 -18.04
N VAL A 150 22.89 6.13 -18.95
CA VAL A 150 21.76 5.20 -18.77
C VAL A 150 22.00 4.26 -17.58
N LYS A 151 23.20 3.69 -17.46
CA LYS A 151 23.53 2.78 -16.35
C LYS A 151 23.50 3.48 -15.00
N ARG A 152 24.06 4.70 -14.91
CA ARG A 152 23.98 5.53 -13.69
C ARG A 152 22.54 5.89 -13.34
N ALA A 153 21.72 6.24 -14.33
CA ALA A 153 20.31 6.54 -14.11
C ALA A 153 19.54 5.31 -13.61
N ALA A 154 19.79 4.12 -14.17
CA ALA A 154 19.18 2.87 -13.71
C ALA A 154 19.58 2.52 -12.28
N LEU A 155 20.87 2.66 -11.93
CA LEU A 155 21.36 2.47 -10.56
C LEU A 155 20.70 3.46 -9.58
N ALA A 156 20.64 4.74 -9.94
CA ALA A 156 20.00 5.77 -9.11
C ALA A 156 18.50 5.50 -8.93
N ALA A 157 17.80 5.08 -9.99
CA ALA A 157 16.40 4.70 -9.92
C ALA A 157 16.18 3.53 -8.95
N ALA A 158 17.01 2.48 -9.07
CA ALA A 158 16.95 1.32 -8.19
C ALA A 158 17.23 1.68 -6.72
N ALA A 159 18.28 2.46 -6.46
CA ALA A 159 18.61 2.94 -5.12
C ALA A 159 17.52 3.83 -4.51
N SER A 160 16.76 4.55 -5.34
CA SER A 160 15.65 5.41 -4.89
C SER A 160 14.32 4.67 -4.68
N ALA A 161 14.19 3.43 -5.16
CA ALA A 161 12.91 2.72 -5.20
C ALA A 161 12.34 2.46 -3.79
N VAL A 162 13.16 1.91 -2.88
CA VAL A 162 12.76 1.61 -1.50
C VAL A 162 12.44 2.90 -0.72
N PRO A 163 13.30 3.94 -0.69
CA PRO A 163 12.97 5.20 0.00
C PRO A 163 11.71 5.89 -0.53
N ASN A 164 11.48 5.85 -1.85
CA ASN A 164 10.27 6.43 -2.45
C ASN A 164 9.03 5.63 -2.08
N CYS A 165 9.12 4.29 -2.01
CA CYS A 165 8.02 3.44 -1.54
C CYS A 165 7.70 3.71 -0.06
N LYS A 166 8.72 3.80 0.81
CA LYS A 166 8.58 4.14 2.23
C LYS A 166 7.83 5.47 2.41
N ARG A 167 8.29 6.53 1.74
CA ARG A 167 7.65 7.86 1.82
C ARG A 167 6.17 7.84 1.42
N GLN A 168 5.83 7.04 0.42
CA GLN A 168 4.44 6.89 0.00
C GLN A 168 3.60 6.17 1.06
N LEU A 169 4.12 5.08 1.63
CA LEU A 169 3.47 4.37 2.74
C LEU A 169 3.22 5.32 3.91
N ASP A 170 4.25 6.05 4.36
CA ASP A 170 4.13 7.00 5.48
C ASP A 170 3.05 8.07 5.22
N THR A 171 3.00 8.60 3.99
CA THR A 171 2.01 9.60 3.59
C THR A 171 0.58 9.04 3.65
N PHE A 172 0.38 7.80 3.22
CA PHE A 172 -0.93 7.15 3.27
C PHE A 172 -1.31 6.72 4.69
N ALA A 173 -0.35 6.27 5.49
CA ALA A 173 -0.57 5.89 6.88
C ALA A 173 -1.12 7.06 7.71
N GLU A 174 -0.53 8.26 7.58
CA GLU A 174 -1.05 9.45 8.27
C GLU A 174 -2.46 9.83 7.81
N ARG A 175 -2.74 9.75 6.49
CA ARG A 175 -4.10 10.03 5.97
C ARG A 175 -5.14 9.02 6.48
N VAL A 176 -4.78 7.74 6.55
CA VAL A 176 -5.67 6.69 7.08
C VAL A 176 -5.93 6.93 8.56
N LYS A 177 -4.90 7.28 9.34
CA LYS A 177 -5.03 7.60 10.75
C LYS A 177 -5.99 8.76 11.01
N GLU A 178 -5.87 9.85 10.25
CA GLU A 178 -6.79 11.00 10.35
C GLU A 178 -8.24 10.61 10.05
N LEU A 179 -8.48 9.89 8.95
CA LEU A 179 -9.84 9.50 8.56
C LEU A 179 -10.43 8.44 9.49
N ARG A 180 -9.62 7.52 10.00
CA ARG A 180 -10.07 6.53 10.99
C ARG A 180 -10.53 7.20 12.28
N ALA A 181 -9.79 8.20 12.77
CA ALA A 181 -10.20 9.00 13.93
C ALA A 181 -11.54 9.71 13.66
N LEU A 182 -11.69 10.32 12.47
CA LEU A 182 -12.95 10.92 12.05
C LEU A 182 -14.11 9.90 12.05
N ARG A 183 -13.90 8.66 11.57
CA ARG A 183 -14.96 7.63 11.56
C ARG A 183 -15.39 7.23 12.96
N ALA A 184 -14.43 7.05 13.85
CA ALA A 184 -14.73 6.74 15.25
C ALA A 184 -15.55 7.86 15.92
N GLU A 185 -15.24 9.13 15.65
CA GLU A 185 -16.02 10.28 16.14
C GLU A 185 -17.44 10.29 15.56
N GLN A 186 -17.60 10.06 14.26
CA GLN A 186 -18.88 10.05 13.56
C GLN A 186 -19.82 8.96 14.07
N ARG A 187 -19.28 7.78 14.43
CA ARG A 187 -20.08 6.67 14.98
C ARG A 187 -20.66 6.98 16.36
N MET A 188 -20.01 7.81 17.18
CA MET A 188 -20.47 8.09 18.54
C MET A 188 -21.70 9.01 18.62
N SER A 189 -22.17 9.58 17.51
CA SER A 189 -23.16 10.66 17.55
C SER A 189 -24.63 10.24 17.33
N GLU A 190 -24.97 8.95 17.23
CA GLU A 190 -26.30 8.51 16.75
C GLU A 190 -26.93 7.28 17.42
N ASP A 191 -28.23 7.11 17.16
CA ASP A 191 -29.01 5.90 17.47
C ASP A 191 -28.46 4.69 16.70
N LYS A 192 -28.09 3.64 17.43
CA LYS A 192 -27.42 2.43 16.90
C LYS A 192 -28.26 1.63 15.89
N ASN A 193 -29.54 1.96 15.75
CA ASN A 193 -30.45 1.30 14.81
C ASN A 193 -30.72 2.12 13.54
N SER A 194 -30.10 3.30 13.36
CA SER A 194 -30.28 4.11 12.16
C SER A 194 -29.48 3.56 10.97
N VAL A 195 -29.98 3.80 9.75
CA VAL A 195 -29.25 3.50 8.51
C VAL A 195 -27.92 4.27 8.47
N ASP A 196 -27.93 5.51 8.96
CA ASP A 196 -26.77 6.38 9.07
C ASP A 196 -25.69 5.78 10.00
N PHE A 197 -26.08 5.16 11.12
CA PHE A 197 -25.17 4.47 12.04
C PHE A 197 -24.51 3.26 11.36
N LEU A 198 -25.29 2.40 10.71
CA LEU A 198 -24.77 1.22 10.00
C LEU A 198 -23.81 1.62 8.88
N TRP A 199 -24.13 2.68 8.14
CA TRP A 199 -23.24 3.20 7.11
C TRP A 199 -21.92 3.72 7.69
N ARG A 200 -21.95 4.46 8.80
CA ARG A 200 -20.73 4.93 9.49
C ARG A 200 -19.89 3.79 10.05
N GLU A 201 -20.52 2.75 10.56
CA GLU A 201 -19.85 1.55 11.02
C GLU A 201 -19.11 0.83 9.88
N VAL A 202 -19.75 0.70 8.71
CA VAL A 202 -19.08 0.18 7.50
C VAL A 202 -17.88 1.04 7.10
N MET A 203 -18.00 2.37 7.17
CA MET A 203 -16.90 3.28 6.87
C MET A 203 -15.75 3.18 7.89
N GLU A 204 -16.03 3.02 9.18
CA GLU A 204 -15.01 2.79 10.22
C GLU A 204 -14.27 1.46 10.02
N TRP A 205 -15.02 0.39 9.75
CA TRP A 205 -14.46 -0.92 9.43
C TRP A 205 -13.54 -0.82 8.22
N ARG A 206 -13.99 -0.15 7.16
CA ARG A 206 -13.25 0.04 5.92
C ARG A 206 -11.92 0.74 6.14
N GLU A 207 -11.92 1.86 6.89
CA GLU A 207 -10.69 2.60 7.18
C GLU A 207 -9.72 1.78 8.05
N SER A 208 -10.26 0.92 8.91
CA SER A 208 -9.45 0.02 9.72
C SER A 208 -8.83 -1.11 8.90
N MET A 209 -9.55 -1.66 7.91
CA MET A 209 -8.98 -2.64 6.99
C MET A 209 -7.84 -2.06 6.16
N VAL A 210 -7.99 -0.83 5.64
CA VAL A 210 -6.91 -0.16 4.93
C VAL A 210 -5.70 0.09 5.85
N SER A 211 -5.93 0.47 7.11
CA SER A 211 -4.87 0.62 8.11
C SER A 211 -4.09 -0.68 8.33
N LEU A 212 -4.79 -1.82 8.41
CA LEU A 212 -4.17 -3.13 8.58
C LEU A 212 -3.34 -3.53 7.37
N LEU A 213 -3.87 -3.32 6.16
CA LEU A 213 -3.13 -3.56 4.92
C LEU A 213 -1.87 -2.67 4.84
N LEU A 214 -1.96 -1.39 5.19
CA LEU A 214 -0.75 -0.54 5.22
C LEU A 214 0.28 -1.05 6.23
N ALA A 215 -0.15 -1.42 7.44
CA ALA A 215 0.75 -1.96 8.46
C ALA A 215 1.47 -3.23 7.98
N SER A 216 0.78 -4.13 7.28
CA SER A 216 1.41 -5.33 6.69
C SER A 216 2.40 -5.03 5.57
N LEU A 217 2.24 -3.93 4.83
CA LEU A 217 3.24 -3.48 3.86
C LEU A 217 4.45 -2.83 4.53
N GLU A 218 4.25 -2.11 5.65
CA GLU A 218 5.32 -1.46 6.42
C GLU A 218 6.22 -2.46 7.15
N ASP A 219 5.64 -3.59 7.57
CA ASP A 219 6.31 -4.68 8.26
C ASP A 219 7.15 -5.58 7.34
N ASP A 220 7.27 -5.17 6.07
CA ASP A 220 8.10 -5.83 5.10
C ASP A 220 9.58 -5.60 5.38
N ARG A 221 10.35 -6.70 5.37
CA ARG A 221 11.80 -6.71 5.64
C ARG A 221 12.63 -5.82 4.73
N VAL A 222 12.08 -5.35 3.60
CA VAL A 222 12.78 -4.40 2.73
C VAL A 222 13.00 -3.03 3.40
N PHE A 223 12.32 -2.76 4.53
CA PHE A 223 12.43 -1.52 5.29
C PHE A 223 13.21 -1.63 6.60
N ASP A 224 13.73 -2.81 6.94
CA ASP A 224 14.63 -3.06 8.09
C ASP A 224 16.07 -2.65 7.75
#